data_AF-A0A9X5X8Q6-F1
#
_entry.id   AF-A0A9X5X8Q6-F1
#
_cell.length_a   1.000
_cell.length_b   1.000
_cell.length_c   1.000
_cell.angle_alpha   90.00
_cell.angle_beta   90.00
_cell.angle_gamma   90.00
#
_symmetry.space_group_name_H-M   'P 1'
#
loop_
_entity.id
_entity.type
_entity.pdbx_description
1 polymer ?
#
loop_
_entity_poly.entity_id
_entity_poly.type
_entity_poly.pdbx_seq_one_letter_code
_entity_poly.pdbx_strand_id
1 'polypeptide(L)'
;MWRDEEWMAERGARPVHEAPLSVYEVHLPSWRPGLTYRQLAEQLPAYVCDLGFTHVELMPVAEHPFGGSWGYQVTGFYAPTARL
;
A
#
# COMPACT_ATOMS: atom_id res chain seq x y z
N MET A 1 -2.71 -3.76 18.20
CA MET A 1 -1.84 -4.95 18.27
C MET A 1 -1.78 -5.55 16.88
N TRP A 2 -0.59 -5.93 16.43
CA TRP A 2 -0.38 -6.58 15.13
C TRP A 2 -0.86 -8.04 15.17
N ARG A 3 -1.17 -8.63 14.00
CA ARG A 3 -1.74 -9.99 13.86
C ARG A 3 -1.20 -10.71 12.61
N ASP A 4 -0.06 -10.29 12.09
CA ASP A 4 0.57 -10.74 10.85
C ASP A 4 1.79 -11.64 11.09
N GLU A 5 1.85 -12.28 12.26
CA GLU A 5 3.01 -13.06 12.73
C GLU A 5 3.35 -14.22 11.78
N GLU A 6 2.34 -14.96 11.32
CA GLU A 6 2.51 -16.09 10.39
C GLU A 6 3.05 -15.61 9.03
N TRP A 7 2.46 -14.55 8.47
CA TRP A 7 2.95 -13.94 7.22
C TRP A 7 4.40 -13.49 7.33
N MET A 8 4.77 -12.85 8.44
CA MET A 8 6.13 -12.36 8.67
C MET A 8 7.16 -13.49 8.79
N ALA A 9 6.77 -14.65 9.34
CA ALA A 9 7.62 -15.83 9.41
C ALA A 9 7.88 -16.46 8.02
N GLU A 10 6.88 -16.44 7.14
CA GLU A 10 6.95 -17.06 5.81
C GLU A 10 7.55 -16.16 4.72
N ARG A 11 7.39 -14.83 4.82
CA ARG A 11 7.73 -13.86 3.76
C ARG A 11 9.15 -14.01 3.19
N GLY A 12 10.11 -14.44 4.01
CA GLY A 12 11.52 -14.61 3.62
C GLY A 12 11.94 -16.04 3.28
N ALA A 13 11.04 -17.02 3.35
CA ALA A 13 11.36 -18.44 3.18
C ALA A 13 11.73 -18.79 1.72
N ARG A 14 11.22 -18.03 0.75
CA ARG A 14 11.57 -18.16 -0.67
C ARG A 14 12.16 -16.85 -1.19
N PRO A 15 13.23 -16.88 -2.02
CA PRO A 15 13.68 -15.69 -2.70
C PRO A 15 12.56 -15.07 -3.55
N VAL A 16 12.37 -13.75 -3.44
CA VAL A 16 11.25 -13.04 -4.11
C VAL A 16 11.27 -13.24 -5.63
N HIS A 17 12.45 -13.35 -6.24
CA HIS A 17 12.61 -13.55 -7.68
C HIS A 17 12.26 -14.97 -8.17
N GLU A 18 12.01 -15.90 -7.24
CA GLU A 18 11.59 -17.28 -7.54
C GLU A 18 10.10 -17.52 -7.22
N ALA A 19 9.41 -16.52 -6.67
CA ALA A 19 7.99 -16.57 -6.35
C ALA A 19 7.16 -15.82 -7.42
N PRO A 20 5.88 -16.17 -7.60
CA PRO A 20 4.98 -15.36 -8.41
C PRO A 20 4.93 -13.92 -7.89
N LEU A 21 5.22 -12.96 -8.77
CA LEU A 21 5.23 -11.54 -8.46
C LEU A 21 4.38 -10.78 -9.48
N SER A 22 3.12 -10.53 -9.11
CA SER A 22 2.20 -9.66 -9.84
C SER A 22 1.72 -8.55 -8.90
N VAL A 23 1.94 -7.30 -9.32
CA VAL A 23 1.85 -6.11 -8.47
C VAL A 23 0.71 -5.21 -8.96
N TYR A 24 -0.14 -4.79 -8.04
CA TYR A 24 -1.15 -3.76 -8.27
C TYR A 24 -0.61 -2.41 -7.76
N GLU A 25 -0.15 -1.55 -8.67
CA GLU A 25 0.31 -0.20 -8.33
C GLU A 25 -0.89 0.74 -8.08
N VAL A 26 -0.83 1.53 -7.01
CA VAL A 26 -1.95 2.39 -6.61
C VAL A 26 -1.53 3.71 -5.97
N HIS A 27 -2.20 4.78 -6.39
CA HIS A 27 -2.25 6.06 -5.68
C HIS A 27 -3.47 6.09 -4.75
N LEU A 28 -3.25 5.93 -3.43
CA LEU A 28 -4.33 5.79 -2.46
C LEU A 28 -5.41 6.91 -2.53
N PRO A 29 -5.05 8.21 -2.64
CA PRO A 29 -6.05 9.28 -2.67
C PRO A 29 -6.94 9.27 -3.93
N SER A 30 -6.47 8.74 -5.07
CA SER A 30 -7.23 8.77 -6.33
C SER A 30 -7.84 7.42 -6.72
N TRP A 31 -7.52 6.32 -6.02
CA TRP A 31 -8.12 5.01 -6.29
C TRP A 31 -9.63 5.04 -6.08
N ARG A 32 -10.04 5.53 -4.90
CA ARG A 32 -11.43 5.86 -4.54
C ARG A 32 -11.40 7.10 -3.66
N PRO A 33 -11.70 8.30 -4.20
CA PRO A 33 -11.55 9.55 -3.46
C PRO A 33 -12.39 9.59 -2.17
N GLY A 34 -11.83 10.19 -1.12
CA GLY A 34 -12.53 10.41 0.17
C GLY A 34 -12.49 9.26 1.16
N LEU A 35 -11.68 8.22 0.91
CA LEU A 35 -11.49 7.12 1.84
C LEU A 35 -10.37 7.39 2.84
N THR A 36 -10.60 6.96 4.08
CA THR A 36 -9.56 6.89 5.10
C THR A 36 -8.70 5.63 4.99
N TYR A 37 -7.55 5.58 5.65
CA TYR A 37 -6.73 4.36 5.76
C TYR A 37 -7.52 3.15 6.26
N ARG A 38 -8.43 3.36 7.22
CA ARG A 38 -9.28 2.27 7.75
C ARG A 38 -10.28 1.77 6.72
N GLN A 39 -10.87 2.66 5.93
CA GLN A 39 -11.79 2.26 4.87
C GLN A 39 -11.05 1.59 3.69
N LEU A 40 -9.83 2.05 3.39
CA LEU A 40 -8.95 1.41 2.41
C LEU A 40 -8.56 0.00 2.85
N ALA A 41 -8.26 -0.22 4.13
CA ALA A 41 -7.91 -1.53 4.67
C ALA A 41 -9.02 -2.59 4.51
N GLU A 42 -10.29 -2.17 4.48
CA GLU A 42 -11.43 -3.08 4.22
C GLU A 42 -11.63 -3.32 2.72
N GLN A 43 -11.48 -2.29 1.89
CA GLN A 43 -11.87 -2.35 0.47
C GLN A 43 -10.76 -2.81 -0.47
N LEU A 44 -9.54 -2.29 -0.28
CA LEU A 44 -8.43 -2.48 -1.21
C LEU A 44 -7.91 -3.93 -1.19
N PRO A 45 -7.66 -4.56 -0.03
CA PRO A 45 -7.19 -5.95 -0.02
C PRO A 45 -8.19 -6.91 -0.66
N ALA A 46 -9.49 -6.79 -0.34
CA ALA A 46 -10.53 -7.62 -0.94
C ALA A 46 -10.55 -7.48 -2.48
N TYR A 47 -10.51 -6.25 -2.98
CA TYR A 47 -10.48 -5.99 -4.43
C TYR A 47 -9.24 -6.56 -5.13
N VAL A 48 -8.06 -6.40 -4.52
CA VAL A 48 -6.79 -6.90 -5.07
C VAL A 48 -6.74 -8.43 -5.04
N CYS A 49 -7.27 -9.05 -3.98
CA CYS A 49 -7.41 -10.50 -3.87
C CYS A 49 -8.36 -11.07 -4.93
N ASP A 50 -9.52 -10.45 -5.16
CA ASP A 50 -10.48 -10.88 -6.18
C ASP A 50 -9.89 -10.86 -7.60
N LEU A 51 -8.95 -9.93 -7.85
CA LEU A 51 -8.22 -9.82 -9.12
C LEU A 51 -7.01 -10.77 -9.23
N GLY A 52 -6.63 -11.46 -8.15
CA GLY A 52 -5.52 -12.42 -8.14
C GLY A 52 -4.12 -11.81 -8.12
N PHE A 53 -3.97 -10.55 -7.70
CA PHE A 53 -2.65 -9.95 -7.50
C PHE A 53 -1.98 -10.48 -6.22
N THR A 54 -0.65 -10.52 -6.24
CA THR A 54 0.16 -11.02 -5.12
C THR A 54 0.64 -9.90 -4.19
N HIS A 55 0.79 -8.68 -4.72
CA HIS A 55 1.39 -7.54 -4.03
C HIS A 55 0.67 -6.24 -4.42
N VAL A 56 0.77 -5.25 -3.54
CA VAL A 56 0.34 -3.87 -3.80
C VAL A 56 1.56 -2.98 -3.72
N GLU A 57 1.77 -2.14 -4.74
CA GLU A 57 2.78 -1.09 -4.72
C GLU A 57 2.09 0.25 -4.50
N LEU A 58 2.47 0.96 -3.45
CA LEU A 58 1.91 2.25 -3.13
C LEU A 58 2.78 3.35 -3.74
N MET A 59 2.16 4.26 -4.47
CA MET A 59 2.78 5.57 -4.68
C MET A 59 3.08 6.24 -3.32
N PRO A 60 4.07 7.14 -3.24
CA PRO A 60 4.63 7.57 -1.95
C PRO A 60 3.57 8.02 -0.93
N VAL A 61 3.54 7.32 0.21
CA VAL A 61 2.60 7.58 1.31
C VAL A 61 3.16 8.51 2.37
N ALA A 62 4.44 8.86 2.29
CA ALA A 62 5.07 9.82 3.20
C ALA A 62 4.44 11.21 3.06
N GLU A 63 4.46 12.00 4.12
CA GLU A 63 3.85 13.33 4.11
C GLU A 63 4.52 14.24 3.08
N HIS A 64 3.70 14.89 2.27
CA HIS A 64 4.08 15.74 1.15
C HIS A 64 3.10 16.91 1.07
N PRO A 65 3.53 18.15 0.79
CA PRO A 65 2.65 19.32 0.86
C PRO A 65 1.74 19.46 -0.36
N PHE A 66 2.13 18.92 -1.51
CA PHE A 66 1.45 19.13 -2.78
C PHE A 66 0.92 17.83 -3.39
N GLY A 67 -0.40 17.67 -3.47
CA GLY A 67 -1.03 16.46 -4.02
C GLY A 67 -0.73 16.22 -5.51
N GLY A 68 -0.46 17.28 -6.29
CA GLY A 68 -0.04 17.15 -7.68
C GLY A 68 1.36 16.57 -7.88
N SER A 69 2.14 16.39 -6.81
CA SER A 69 3.42 15.66 -6.85
C SER A 69 3.23 14.14 -6.83
N TRP A 70 1.99 13.66 -6.64
CA TRP A 70 1.67 12.24 -6.40
C TRP A 70 2.49 11.60 -5.27
N GLY A 71 2.93 12.42 -4.31
CA GLY A 71 3.74 12.00 -3.18
C GLY A 71 5.25 12.08 -3.40
N TYR A 72 5.75 12.32 -4.61
CA TYR A 72 7.20 12.31 -4.89
C TYR A 72 7.96 13.50 -4.30
N GLN A 73 7.27 14.59 -3.95
CA GLN A 73 7.87 15.75 -3.28
C GLN A 73 7.68 15.66 -1.75
N VAL A 74 8.35 14.70 -1.12
CA VAL A 74 8.23 14.40 0.31
C VAL A 74 8.86 15.49 1.19
N THR A 75 8.19 15.84 2.28
CA THR A 75 8.73 16.72 3.33
C THR A 75 8.74 16.05 4.71
N GLY A 76 7.87 15.06 4.95
CA GLY A 76 7.79 14.31 6.21
C GLY A 76 8.06 12.82 6.00
N PHE A 77 9.35 12.44 5.96
CA PHE A 77 9.79 11.07 5.65
C PHE A 77 9.35 10.00 6.65
N TYR A 78 9.09 10.37 7.90
CA TYR A 78 8.78 9.45 9.00
C TYR A 78 7.29 9.42 9.37
N ALA A 79 6.44 10.13 8.63
CA ALA A 79 5.01 10.19 8.89
C ALA A 79 4.23 9.82 7.60
N PRO A 80 3.24 8.92 7.70
CA PRO A 80 2.27 8.77 6.61
C PRO A 80 1.48 10.08 6.45
N THR A 81 1.04 10.38 5.23
CA THR A 81 0.26 11.60 4.96
C THR A 81 -1.05 11.62 5.74
N ALA A 82 -1.36 12.74 6.39
CA ALA A 82 -2.56 12.90 7.21
C ALA A 82 -3.87 13.08 6.39
N ARG A 83 -3.80 12.97 5.06
CA ARG A 83 -4.95 13.17 4.17
C ARG A 83 -5.92 11.98 4.11
N LEU A 84 -5.52 10.84 4.69
CA LEU A 84 -6.23 9.57 4.70
C LEU A 84 -6.46 9.11 6.15
#